data_AF-A0A1Z9QV46-F1
#
_entry.id   AF-A0A1Z9QV46-F1
#
_cell.length_a   1.000
_cell.length_b   1.000
_cell.length_c   1.000
_cell.angle_alpha   90.00
_cell.angle_beta   90.00
_cell.angle_gamma   90.00
#
_symmetry.space_group_name_H-M   'P 1'
#
loop_
_entity.id
_entity.type
_entity.pdbx_description
1 polymer ?
#
loop_
_entity_poly.entity_id
_entity_poly.type
_entity_poly.pdbx_seq_one_letter_code
_entity_poly.pdbx_strand_id
1 'polypeptide(L)'
;MNTFHQKHRSGQALIEFALVALVLYMLVGAALTFGLWIYAAGQIQQAANVGARELSQTPLPFDSTLEAALNTPTVRQRIYDDRWLVIDLNQLEASDPGYNFFEDVVPEMPLLNQQLASLYIVDRFDDDNNPATADARLMRYPGALLTRTNAVSSPALTDKPWVAQQYAVQIPITVERAAGHNGGGGGGERIRWVDVVEEIDTEDLPEDNAGENPDPFSLENLNTDMQGVVALRIHYPAQSAWLSSYQDHGAFVPNGSDPNVADDAAVGIINGNNQAGSLIERPLIQTNSVGEEIYAGTYGGKYGLGIHGAMTSPELTDSGVGIRPYRRVLVSHAIFRREVFTSSSP
;
A
#
# COMPACT_ATOMS: atom_id res chain seq x y z
N MET A 1 34.53 -63.58 8.87
CA MET A 1 34.89 -62.35 8.12
C MET A 1 33.59 -61.57 7.96
N ASN A 2 33.30 -60.66 8.90
CA ASN A 2 32.02 -59.96 8.94
C ASN A 2 32.13 -58.68 8.11
N THR A 3 31.49 -58.69 6.94
CA THR A 3 31.27 -57.50 6.11
C THR A 3 30.26 -56.59 6.81
N PHE A 4 30.73 -55.49 7.38
CA PHE A 4 29.88 -54.41 7.85
C PHE A 4 29.27 -53.69 6.65
N HIS A 5 27.96 -53.86 6.45
CA HIS A 5 27.18 -52.97 5.59
C HIS A 5 27.10 -51.59 6.26
N GLN A 6 27.97 -50.67 5.87
CA GLN A 6 27.74 -49.24 6.13
C GLN A 6 26.51 -48.82 5.32
N LYS A 7 25.33 -48.82 5.97
CA LYS A 7 24.12 -48.21 5.40
C LYS A 7 24.38 -46.72 5.14
N HIS A 8 24.00 -46.26 3.95
CA HIS A 8 23.97 -44.86 3.52
C HIS A 8 23.15 -43.98 4.51
N ARG A 9 23.78 -43.48 5.59
CA ARG A 9 23.15 -42.55 6.55
C ARG A 9 23.20 -41.09 6.08
N SER A 10 23.99 -40.78 5.04
CA SER A 10 24.12 -39.43 4.49
C SER A 10 22.83 -38.93 3.83
N GLY A 11 22.11 -39.79 3.10
CA GLY A 11 20.85 -39.43 2.45
C GLY A 11 19.71 -39.17 3.44
N GLN A 12 19.65 -39.93 4.52
CA GLN A 12 18.65 -39.73 5.59
C GLN A 12 18.88 -38.39 6.31
N ALA A 13 20.14 -38.08 6.67
CA ALA A 13 20.48 -36.82 7.31
C ALA A 13 20.16 -35.60 6.42
N LEU A 14 20.35 -35.72 5.10
CA LEU A 14 20.01 -34.66 4.14
C LEU A 14 18.48 -34.43 4.10
N ILE A 15 17.69 -35.51 4.08
CA ILE A 15 16.21 -35.40 4.07
C ILE A 15 15.70 -34.82 5.39
N GLU A 16 16.22 -35.29 6.52
CA GLU A 16 15.86 -34.76 7.84
C GLU A 16 16.23 -33.29 7.96
N PHE A 17 17.43 -32.90 7.52
CA PHE A 17 17.84 -31.51 7.47
C PHE A 17 16.95 -30.68 6.55
N ALA A 18 16.64 -31.16 5.33
CA ALA A 18 15.78 -30.45 4.40
C ALA A 18 14.37 -30.23 4.96
N LEU A 19 13.80 -31.25 5.61
CA LEU A 19 12.48 -31.15 6.23
C LEU A 19 12.49 -30.18 7.41
N VAL A 20 13.47 -30.29 8.31
CA VAL A 20 13.60 -29.38 9.46
C VAL A 20 13.85 -27.94 8.98
N ALA A 21 14.70 -27.74 7.99
CA ALA A 21 14.98 -26.43 7.40
C ALA A 21 13.73 -25.83 6.75
N LEU A 22 12.96 -26.62 6.01
CA LEU A 22 11.70 -26.20 5.39
C LEU A 22 10.68 -25.77 6.45
N VAL A 23 10.47 -26.60 7.48
CA VAL A 23 9.53 -26.30 8.56
C VAL A 23 9.97 -25.04 9.32
N LEU A 24 11.26 -24.91 9.63
CA LEU A 24 11.80 -23.73 10.30
C LEU A 24 11.62 -22.47 9.44
N TYR A 25 11.91 -22.56 8.13
CA TYR A 25 11.70 -21.47 7.18
C TYR A 25 10.23 -21.02 7.17
N MET A 26 9.29 -21.97 7.09
CA MET A 26 7.85 -21.65 7.12
C MET A 26 7.45 -21.00 8.43
N LEU A 27 7.92 -21.50 9.58
CA LEU A 27 7.59 -20.93 10.90
C LEU A 27 8.15 -19.52 11.07
N VAL A 28 9.40 -19.29 10.68
CA VAL A 28 10.03 -17.96 10.76
C VAL A 28 9.35 -16.99 9.79
N GLY A 29 9.14 -17.40 8.53
CA GLY A 29 8.48 -16.58 7.52
C GLY A 29 7.04 -16.22 7.92
N ALA A 30 6.29 -17.16 8.48
CA ALA A 30 4.95 -16.92 9.03
C ALA A 30 5.00 -15.96 10.23
N ALA A 31 5.89 -16.19 11.21
CA ALA A 31 6.00 -15.34 12.39
C ALA A 31 6.36 -13.90 12.03
N LEU A 32 7.29 -13.69 11.10
CA LEU A 32 7.67 -12.37 10.62
C LEU A 32 6.53 -11.69 9.84
N THR A 33 5.90 -12.42 8.91
CA THR A 33 4.79 -11.88 8.10
C THR A 33 3.60 -11.50 8.97
N PHE A 34 3.10 -12.43 9.79
CA PHE A 34 1.94 -12.17 10.64
C PHE A 34 2.26 -11.17 11.76
N GLY A 35 3.48 -11.19 12.31
CA GLY A 35 3.92 -10.20 13.29
C GLY A 35 3.89 -8.77 12.74
N LEU A 36 4.43 -8.57 11.53
CA LEU A 36 4.37 -7.28 10.84
C LEU A 36 2.93 -6.87 10.54
N TRP A 37 2.09 -7.80 10.09
CA TRP A 37 0.70 -7.50 9.74
C TRP A 37 -0.15 -7.15 10.97
N ILE A 38 0.04 -7.83 12.11
CA ILE A 38 -0.62 -7.51 13.37
C ILE A 38 -0.16 -6.13 13.87
N TYR A 39 1.14 -5.83 13.79
CA TYR A 39 1.67 -4.52 14.11
C TYR A 39 1.02 -3.44 13.23
N ALA A 40 1.03 -3.63 11.91
CA ALA A 40 0.44 -2.69 10.97
C ALA A 40 -1.06 -2.49 11.21
N ALA A 41 -1.81 -3.57 11.44
CA ALA A 41 -3.23 -3.52 11.80
C ALA A 41 -3.49 -2.67 13.06
N GLY A 42 -2.66 -2.83 14.09
CA GLY A 42 -2.75 -2.01 15.31
C GLY A 42 -2.48 -0.52 15.03
N GLN A 43 -1.46 -0.22 14.23
CA GLN A 43 -1.12 1.18 13.87
C GLN A 43 -2.23 1.84 13.04
N ILE A 44 -2.74 1.19 12.00
CA ILE A 44 -3.84 1.77 11.20
C ILE A 44 -5.13 1.90 12.01
N GLN A 45 -5.38 1.02 12.99
CA GLN A 45 -6.54 1.16 13.88
C GLN A 45 -6.43 2.36 14.81
N GLN A 46 -5.23 2.62 15.33
CA GLN A 46 -4.98 3.84 16.10
C GLN A 46 -5.11 5.08 15.23
N ALA A 47 -4.54 5.07 14.02
CA ALA A 47 -4.64 6.15 13.05
C ALA A 47 -6.10 6.45 12.68
N ALA A 48 -6.91 5.43 12.41
CA ALA A 48 -8.32 5.59 12.07
C ALA A 48 -9.10 6.24 13.22
N ASN A 49 -8.86 5.78 14.47
CA ASN A 49 -9.51 6.36 15.65
C ASN A 49 -9.14 7.83 15.87
N VAL A 50 -7.85 8.18 15.74
CA VAL A 50 -7.39 9.57 15.89
C VAL A 50 -7.94 10.45 14.76
N GLY A 51 -7.85 9.99 13.51
CA GLY A 51 -8.35 10.73 12.36
C GLY A 51 -9.84 11.00 12.44
N ALA A 52 -10.64 9.95 12.68
CA ALA A 52 -12.09 10.09 12.75
C ALA A 52 -12.53 10.98 13.92
N ARG A 53 -11.86 10.88 15.08
CA ARG A 53 -12.14 11.73 16.24
C ARG A 53 -11.78 13.20 16.01
N GLU A 54 -10.61 13.49 15.45
CA GLU A 54 -10.20 14.88 15.21
C GLU A 54 -11.07 15.51 14.10
N LEU A 55 -11.38 14.73 13.07
CA LEU A 55 -12.25 15.19 11.99
C LEU A 55 -13.69 15.42 12.47
N SER A 56 -14.20 14.58 13.38
CA SER A 56 -15.54 14.77 13.95
C SER A 56 -15.67 16.07 14.77
N GLN A 57 -14.56 16.59 15.29
CA GLN A 57 -14.51 17.82 16.08
C GLN A 57 -14.03 19.03 15.27
N THR A 58 -13.82 18.87 13.98
CA THR A 58 -13.38 19.98 13.12
C THR A 58 -14.58 20.77 12.61
N PRO A 59 -14.58 22.11 12.75
CA PRO A 59 -15.66 22.94 12.24
C PRO A 59 -15.63 22.96 10.71
N LEU A 60 -16.55 22.23 10.09
CA LEU A 60 -16.71 22.09 8.65
C LEU A 60 -18.14 22.42 8.20
N PRO A 61 -18.35 22.90 6.96
CA PRO A 61 -19.67 23.19 6.40
C PRO A 61 -20.59 21.96 6.40
N PHE A 62 -21.87 22.13 6.75
CA PHE A 62 -22.78 21.01 6.99
C PHE A 62 -23.03 20.13 5.76
N ASP A 63 -22.92 20.71 4.56
CA ASP A 63 -23.07 20.11 3.24
C ASP A 63 -21.78 19.49 2.67
N SER A 64 -20.65 19.62 3.38
CA SER A 64 -19.38 19.02 2.94
C SER A 64 -19.48 17.50 2.90
N THR A 65 -18.94 16.88 1.85
CA THR A 65 -18.57 15.44 1.79
C THR A 65 -17.21 15.22 2.46
N LEU A 66 -16.80 13.96 2.66
CA LEU A 66 -15.50 13.65 3.27
C LEU A 66 -14.35 14.16 2.40
N GLU A 67 -14.42 13.99 1.08
CA GLU A 67 -13.37 14.37 0.14
C GLU A 67 -13.21 15.89 0.10
N ALA A 68 -14.33 16.63 0.11
CA ALA A 68 -14.30 18.07 0.24
C ALA A 68 -13.68 18.51 1.59
N ALA A 69 -13.99 17.79 2.68
CA ALA A 69 -13.42 18.05 3.99
C ALA A 69 -11.91 17.79 4.02
N LEU A 70 -11.44 16.66 3.50
CA LEU A 70 -10.00 16.32 3.40
C LEU A 70 -9.23 17.32 2.53
N ASN A 71 -9.89 17.97 1.58
CA ASN A 71 -9.30 19.03 0.75
C ASN A 71 -9.27 20.41 1.42
N THR A 72 -9.93 20.60 2.57
CA THR A 72 -10.00 21.89 3.27
C THR A 72 -8.65 22.21 3.94
N PRO A 73 -8.15 23.47 3.87
CA PRO A 73 -6.84 23.83 4.42
C PRO A 73 -6.69 23.50 5.91
N THR A 74 -7.74 23.66 6.71
CA THR A 74 -7.75 23.34 8.15
C THR A 74 -7.50 21.86 8.40
N VAL A 75 -8.10 20.98 7.60
CA VAL A 75 -7.92 19.52 7.72
C VAL A 75 -6.54 19.12 7.21
N ARG A 76 -6.09 19.68 6.08
CA ARG A 76 -4.75 19.42 5.54
C ARG A 76 -3.61 19.83 6.47
N GLN A 77 -3.74 20.99 7.13
CA GLN A 77 -2.70 21.46 8.04
C GLN A 77 -2.61 20.64 9.34
N ARG A 78 -3.74 20.13 9.84
CA ARG A 78 -3.81 19.57 11.20
C ARG A 78 -4.03 18.06 11.24
N ILE A 79 -4.89 17.52 10.38
CA ILE A 79 -5.37 16.13 10.48
C ILE A 79 -4.69 15.26 9.46
N TYR A 80 -4.88 15.53 8.17
CA TYR A 80 -4.39 14.66 7.10
C TYR A 80 -4.12 15.44 5.82
N ASP A 81 -2.95 15.24 5.24
CA ASP A 81 -2.60 15.72 3.92
C ASP A 81 -1.88 14.61 3.16
N ASP A 82 -2.43 14.25 2.00
CA ASP A 82 -1.98 13.16 1.14
C ASP A 82 -0.57 13.41 0.57
N ARG A 83 -0.14 14.67 0.46
CA ARG A 83 1.24 15.02 0.04
C ARG A 83 2.29 14.49 1.01
N TRP A 84 1.97 14.38 2.30
CA TRP A 84 2.89 13.87 3.31
C TRP A 84 3.07 12.34 3.27
N LEU A 85 2.34 11.64 2.39
CA LEU A 85 2.55 10.20 2.14
C LEU A 85 3.85 9.91 1.41
N VAL A 86 4.51 10.91 0.83
CA VAL A 86 5.78 10.75 0.10
C VAL A 86 6.75 11.85 0.50
N ILE A 87 7.88 11.44 1.06
CA ILE A 87 8.98 12.32 1.45
C ILE A 87 10.18 12.01 0.58
N ASP A 88 10.74 13.03 -0.06
CA ASP A 88 11.98 12.95 -0.82
C ASP A 88 13.18 13.04 0.13
N LEU A 89 13.86 11.91 0.32
CA LEU A 89 15.01 11.82 1.23
C LEU A 89 16.25 12.50 0.67
N ASN A 90 16.39 12.64 -0.66
CA ASN A 90 17.51 13.35 -1.27
C ASN A 90 17.39 14.85 -1.00
N GLN A 91 16.19 15.41 -1.15
CA GLN A 91 15.93 16.81 -0.82
C GLN A 91 16.00 17.09 0.69
N LEU A 92 15.53 16.15 1.50
CA LEU A 92 15.64 16.25 2.95
C LEU A 92 17.10 16.27 3.39
N GLU A 93 17.92 15.34 2.90
CA GLU A 93 19.35 15.26 3.22
C GLU A 93 20.13 16.49 2.71
N ALA A 94 19.72 17.07 1.58
CA ALA A 94 20.29 18.32 1.09
C ALA A 94 19.92 19.53 1.96
N SER A 95 18.74 19.51 2.59
CA SER A 95 18.25 20.58 3.46
C SER A 95 18.83 20.47 4.88
N ASP A 96 18.89 19.24 5.40
CA ASP A 96 19.49 18.89 6.69
C ASP A 96 20.20 17.53 6.59
N PRO A 97 21.54 17.51 6.49
CA PRO A 97 22.30 16.25 6.40
C PRO A 97 22.25 15.38 7.65
N GLY A 98 21.87 15.95 8.81
CA GLY A 98 21.86 15.27 10.11
C GLY A 98 20.51 14.74 10.56
N TYR A 99 19.50 14.82 9.68
CA TYR A 99 18.11 14.58 10.06
C TYR A 99 17.86 13.20 10.68
N ASN A 100 16.98 13.17 11.67
CA ASN A 100 16.29 11.99 12.13
C ASN A 100 14.83 12.08 11.70
N PHE A 101 14.41 11.16 10.83
CA PHE A 101 13.06 11.17 10.27
C PHE A 101 11.96 11.23 11.35
N PHE A 102 12.11 10.49 12.45
CA PHE A 102 11.08 10.40 13.50
C PHE A 102 11.12 11.55 14.51
N GLU A 103 12.25 12.24 14.64
CA GLU A 103 12.40 13.35 15.59
C GLU A 103 12.21 14.72 14.92
N ASP A 104 12.60 14.84 13.65
CA ASP A 104 12.61 16.11 12.93
C ASP A 104 11.45 16.23 11.93
N VAL A 105 11.12 15.16 11.19
CA VAL A 105 10.09 15.22 10.12
C VAL A 105 8.71 14.83 10.63
N VAL A 106 8.60 13.71 11.36
CA VAL A 106 7.31 13.19 11.83
C VAL A 106 6.54 14.22 12.67
N PRO A 107 7.14 14.93 13.64
CA PRO A 107 6.38 15.92 14.43
C PRO A 107 5.79 17.09 13.63
N GLU A 108 6.32 17.37 12.43
CA GLU A 108 5.80 18.40 11.54
C GLU A 108 4.61 17.94 10.69
N MET A 109 4.37 16.63 10.60
CA MET A 109 3.30 16.07 9.79
C MET A 109 1.92 16.33 10.45
N PRO A 110 0.82 16.30 9.67
CA PRO A 110 -0.53 16.26 10.23
C PRO A 110 -0.76 15.01 11.09
N LEU A 111 -1.66 15.10 12.08
CA LEU A 111 -1.83 14.08 13.14
C LEU A 111 -2.01 12.65 12.62
N LEU A 112 -2.82 12.44 11.58
CA LEU A 112 -3.03 11.13 10.98
C LEU A 112 -1.78 10.65 10.25
N ASN A 113 -1.11 11.52 9.48
CA ASN A 113 0.16 11.18 8.84
C ASN A 113 1.24 10.79 9.86
N GLN A 114 1.27 11.44 11.04
CA GLN A 114 2.18 11.05 12.14
C GLN A 114 1.95 9.60 12.59
N GLN A 115 0.69 9.18 12.72
CA GLN A 115 0.37 7.79 13.10
C GLN A 115 0.75 6.80 12.00
N LEU A 116 0.69 7.20 10.73
CA LEU A 116 1.04 6.35 9.60
C LEU A 116 2.55 6.27 9.33
N ALA A 117 3.35 7.22 9.83
CA ALA A 117 4.77 7.34 9.53
C ALA A 117 5.59 6.07 9.86
N SER A 118 5.18 5.31 10.88
CA SER A 118 5.83 4.05 11.26
C SER A 118 5.68 2.93 10.22
N LEU A 119 4.71 3.07 9.31
CA LEU A 119 4.40 2.11 8.25
C LEU A 119 5.09 2.44 6.92
N TYR A 120 5.79 3.57 6.85
CA TYR A 120 6.43 4.02 5.62
C TYR A 120 7.59 3.09 5.27
N ILE A 121 7.80 2.92 3.98
CA ILE A 121 8.88 2.14 3.39
C ILE A 121 9.90 3.07 2.75
N VAL A 122 11.16 2.65 2.78
CA VAL A 122 12.19 3.27 1.97
C VAL A 122 12.11 2.67 0.57
N ASP A 123 11.94 3.54 -0.42
CA ASP A 123 11.88 3.19 -1.83
C ASP A 123 13.00 3.89 -2.60
N ARG A 124 13.54 3.21 -3.60
CA ARG A 124 14.62 3.70 -4.46
C ARG A 124 14.33 3.29 -5.88
N PHE A 125 14.27 4.25 -6.79
CA PHE A 125 14.11 3.97 -8.21
C PHE A 125 14.66 5.11 -9.06
N ASP A 126 15.05 4.79 -10.28
CA ASP A 126 15.37 5.75 -11.32
C ASP A 126 14.06 6.32 -11.90
N ASP A 127 13.81 7.61 -11.66
CA ASP A 127 12.55 8.30 -12.01
C ASP A 127 12.57 8.88 -13.44
N ASP A 128 13.74 9.20 -13.97
CA ASP A 128 13.88 9.85 -15.28
C ASP A 128 14.62 9.00 -16.33
N ASN A 129 14.97 7.75 -15.98
CA ASN A 129 15.66 6.79 -16.83
C ASN A 129 16.96 7.38 -17.43
N ASN A 130 17.59 8.25 -16.65
CA ASN A 130 18.78 8.98 -17.04
C ASN A 130 19.92 8.58 -16.09
N PRO A 131 20.95 7.89 -16.57
CA PRO A 131 22.03 7.40 -15.72
C PRO A 131 22.91 8.51 -15.13
N ALA A 132 22.72 9.77 -15.53
CA ALA A 132 23.43 10.93 -15.00
C ALA A 132 22.75 11.57 -13.77
N THR A 133 21.49 11.25 -13.51
CA THR A 133 20.72 11.69 -12.34
C THR A 133 20.75 10.60 -11.28
N ALA A 134 20.77 11.01 -10.01
CA ALA A 134 20.75 10.05 -8.91
C ALA A 134 19.33 9.50 -8.73
N ASP A 135 19.23 8.20 -8.42
CA ASP A 135 17.96 7.55 -8.10
C ASP A 135 17.16 8.37 -7.07
N ALA A 136 15.86 8.48 -7.30
CA ALA A 136 14.94 9.05 -6.35
C ALA A 136 14.89 8.13 -5.12
N ARG A 137 15.29 8.67 -3.97
CA ARG A 137 15.22 7.97 -2.69
C ARG A 137 14.06 8.56 -1.89
N LEU A 138 13.01 7.78 -1.72
CA LEU A 138 11.76 8.22 -1.09
C LEU A 138 11.50 7.46 0.21
N MET A 139 10.94 8.14 1.20
CA MET A 139 10.26 7.51 2.33
C MET A 139 8.77 7.69 2.10
N ARG A 140 8.04 6.60 1.84
CA ARG A 140 6.64 6.70 1.42
C ARG A 140 5.74 5.66 2.05
N TYR A 141 4.45 5.96 2.10
CA TYR A 141 3.44 4.97 2.44
C TYR A 141 3.40 3.85 1.38
N PRO A 142 3.24 2.56 1.78
CA PRO A 142 3.17 1.46 0.82
C PRO A 142 1.98 1.58 -0.13
N GLY A 143 2.19 1.28 -1.42
CA GLY A 143 1.19 1.38 -2.47
C GLY A 143 1.82 1.64 -3.85
N ALA A 144 0.99 1.93 -4.85
CA ALA A 144 1.43 2.44 -6.13
C ALA A 144 1.86 3.91 -5.99
N LEU A 145 2.98 4.27 -6.61
CA LEU A 145 3.42 5.66 -6.71
C LEU A 145 2.90 6.23 -8.03
N LEU A 146 2.18 7.34 -7.96
CA LEU A 146 1.59 8.03 -9.11
C LEU A 146 2.16 9.44 -9.22
N THR A 147 2.28 9.95 -10.44
CA THR A 147 2.51 11.38 -10.69
C THR A 147 1.19 12.11 -10.65
N ARG A 148 1.07 13.08 -9.75
CA ARG A 148 -0.15 13.85 -9.56
C ARG A 148 -0.43 14.71 -10.80
N THR A 149 -1.66 14.68 -11.29
CA THR A 149 -2.06 15.50 -12.45
C THR A 149 -2.42 16.93 -12.07
N ASN A 150 -2.95 17.14 -10.86
CA ASN A 150 -3.39 18.44 -10.36
C ASN A 150 -2.52 18.89 -9.18
N ALA A 151 -1.84 20.03 -9.29
CA ALA A 151 -1.05 20.56 -8.19
C ALA A 151 -1.95 20.97 -7.01
N VAL A 152 -1.62 20.52 -5.80
CA VAL A 152 -2.29 20.97 -4.56
C VAL A 152 -1.54 22.18 -4.01
N SER A 153 -2.18 23.34 -4.06
CA SER A 153 -1.55 24.62 -3.70
C SER A 153 -1.80 25.06 -2.24
N SER A 154 -2.75 24.44 -1.54
CA SER A 154 -3.21 24.89 -0.22
C SER A 154 -3.28 23.74 0.79
N PRO A 155 -2.66 23.88 1.98
CA PRO A 155 -1.72 24.94 2.33
C PRO A 155 -0.44 24.90 1.48
N ALA A 156 0.21 26.03 1.28
CA ALA A 156 1.51 26.07 0.64
C ALA A 156 2.56 25.41 1.56
N LEU A 157 3.29 24.41 1.04
CA LEU A 157 4.38 23.73 1.74
C LEU A 157 5.75 24.18 1.22
N THR A 158 5.87 25.47 0.87
CA THR A 158 7.10 26.03 0.27
C THR A 158 8.31 25.99 1.20
N ASP A 159 8.07 25.93 2.50
CA ASP A 159 9.06 25.78 3.55
C ASP A 159 9.55 24.33 3.71
N LYS A 160 8.89 23.36 3.06
CA LYS A 160 9.19 21.92 3.15
C LYS A 160 9.36 21.31 1.76
N PRO A 161 10.45 21.66 1.05
CA PRO A 161 10.69 21.16 -0.31
C PRO A 161 10.77 19.63 -0.38
N TRP A 162 11.20 18.98 0.70
CA TRP A 162 11.30 17.52 0.81
C TRP A 162 9.94 16.79 0.87
N VAL A 163 8.82 17.49 1.04
CA VAL A 163 7.50 16.88 0.85
C VAL A 163 7.25 16.78 -0.66
N ALA A 164 7.20 15.58 -1.20
CA ALA A 164 7.20 15.37 -2.65
C ALA A 164 5.79 15.59 -3.25
N GLN A 165 5.42 16.85 -3.42
CA GLN A 165 4.07 17.28 -3.82
C GLN A 165 3.65 16.79 -5.21
N GLN A 166 4.62 16.43 -6.06
CA GLN A 166 4.39 15.87 -7.40
C GLN A 166 3.87 14.43 -7.36
N TYR A 167 3.99 13.74 -6.22
CA TYR A 167 3.57 12.35 -6.09
C TYR A 167 2.24 12.21 -5.35
N ALA A 168 1.56 11.11 -5.64
CA ALA A 168 0.43 10.58 -4.89
C ALA A 168 0.65 9.08 -4.64
N VAL A 169 0.09 8.58 -3.55
CA VAL A 169 0.08 7.14 -3.25
C VAL A 169 -1.36 6.66 -3.30
N GLN A 170 -1.60 5.62 -4.09
CA GLN A 170 -2.87 4.90 -4.11
C GLN A 170 -2.64 3.40 -3.98
N ILE A 171 -3.65 2.70 -3.49
CA ILE A 171 -3.54 1.27 -3.18
C ILE A 171 -4.33 0.48 -4.22
N PRO A 172 -3.70 -0.47 -4.92
CA PRO A 172 -4.43 -1.37 -5.81
C PRO A 172 -5.04 -2.54 -5.00
N ILE A 173 -6.36 -2.63 -4.95
CA ILE A 173 -7.04 -3.82 -4.47
C ILE A 173 -7.21 -4.78 -5.65
N THR A 174 -6.63 -5.96 -5.57
CA THR A 174 -6.92 -7.02 -6.55
C THR A 174 -8.32 -7.58 -6.29
N VAL A 175 -9.25 -7.35 -7.22
CA VAL A 175 -10.64 -7.81 -7.11
C VAL A 175 -10.78 -9.21 -7.69
N GLU A 176 -10.23 -9.42 -8.87
CA GLU A 176 -10.23 -10.70 -9.56
C GLU A 176 -9.01 -10.81 -10.49
N ARG A 177 -8.86 -11.94 -11.18
CA ARG A 177 -7.92 -12.06 -12.30
C ARG A 177 -8.71 -12.01 -13.61
N ALA A 178 -8.18 -11.30 -14.60
CA ALA A 178 -8.73 -11.28 -15.95
C ALA A 178 -8.77 -12.72 -16.50
N ALA A 179 -9.88 -13.10 -17.16
CA ALA A 179 -10.17 -14.39 -17.80
C ALA A 179 -9.22 -15.57 -17.44
N GLY A 180 -9.68 -16.50 -16.60
CA GLY A 180 -8.89 -17.68 -16.19
C GLY A 180 -9.18 -18.22 -14.80
N HIS A 181 -10.10 -17.60 -14.04
CA HIS A 181 -10.55 -18.16 -12.75
C HIS A 181 -11.21 -19.52 -13.01
N ASN A 182 -10.47 -20.59 -12.69
CA ASN A 182 -10.76 -22.02 -12.93
C ASN A 182 -10.47 -22.55 -14.35
N GLY A 183 -9.33 -22.22 -14.95
CA GLY A 183 -8.79 -23.06 -16.03
C GLY A 183 -7.77 -22.38 -16.93
N GLY A 184 -6.49 -22.59 -16.65
CA GLY A 184 -5.43 -22.67 -17.67
C GLY A 184 -5.29 -21.47 -18.61
N GLY A 185 -5.30 -20.25 -18.07
CA GLY A 185 -4.91 -19.06 -18.81
C GLY A 185 -4.35 -18.03 -17.85
N GLY A 186 -3.05 -17.72 -17.96
CA GLY A 186 -2.34 -16.75 -17.14
C GLY A 186 -2.79 -15.31 -17.37
N GLY A 187 -4.06 -15.01 -17.13
CA GLY A 187 -4.60 -13.66 -17.21
C GLY A 187 -4.05 -12.78 -16.09
N GLY A 188 -3.77 -11.52 -16.42
CA GLY A 188 -3.28 -10.53 -15.46
C GLY A 188 -4.31 -10.17 -14.39
N GLU A 189 -3.88 -9.41 -13.39
CA GLU A 189 -4.73 -9.03 -12.26
C GLU A 189 -5.71 -7.93 -12.67
N ARG A 190 -6.96 -7.99 -12.19
CA ARG A 190 -7.90 -6.86 -12.27
C ARG A 190 -7.93 -6.12 -10.94
N ILE A 191 -7.60 -4.84 -10.99
CA ILE A 191 -7.45 -4.01 -9.79
C ILE A 191 -8.51 -2.91 -9.71
N ARG A 192 -8.84 -2.56 -8.47
CA ARG A 192 -9.59 -1.37 -8.09
C ARG A 192 -8.67 -0.42 -7.32
N TRP A 193 -8.62 0.84 -7.71
CA TRP A 193 -7.91 1.90 -6.99
C TRP A 193 -8.71 2.34 -5.77
N VAL A 194 -8.02 2.42 -4.64
CA VAL A 194 -8.49 3.06 -3.42
C VAL A 194 -7.45 4.03 -2.90
N ASP A 195 -7.91 5.06 -2.21
CA ASP A 195 -7.04 5.99 -1.51
C ASP A 195 -6.56 5.39 -0.18
N VAL A 196 -5.52 5.97 0.41
CA VAL A 196 -5.02 5.52 1.72
C VAL A 196 -6.07 5.77 2.81
N VAL A 197 -6.82 6.86 2.67
CA VAL A 197 -7.89 7.28 3.57
C VAL A 197 -9.14 7.48 2.72
N GLU A 198 -10.20 6.73 3.00
CA GLU A 198 -11.49 6.83 2.31
C GLU A 198 -12.65 6.84 3.32
N GLU A 199 -13.85 7.21 2.87
CA GLU A 199 -15.08 7.05 3.63
C GLU A 199 -15.59 5.59 3.58
N ILE A 200 -16.34 5.17 4.59
CA ILE A 200 -17.16 3.97 4.54
C ILE A 200 -18.54 4.37 4.02
N ASP A 201 -18.68 4.37 2.71
CA ASP A 201 -19.91 4.70 1.99
C ASP A 201 -20.38 3.52 1.13
N THR A 202 -21.44 3.75 0.37
CA THR A 202 -21.90 2.83 -0.69
C THR A 202 -21.48 3.27 -2.09
N GLU A 203 -20.69 4.34 -2.19
CA GLU A 203 -20.33 4.97 -3.46
C GLU A 203 -19.05 4.32 -4.01
N ASP A 204 -19.03 4.07 -5.32
CA ASP A 204 -17.81 3.57 -5.96
C ASP A 204 -16.86 4.72 -6.37
N LEU A 205 -17.38 5.95 -6.46
CA LEU A 205 -16.67 7.18 -6.80
C LEU A 205 -17.15 8.32 -5.90
N PRO A 206 -16.26 9.27 -5.53
CA PRO A 206 -16.64 10.42 -4.69
C PRO A 206 -17.69 11.39 -5.24
N GLU A 207 -18.11 11.21 -6.49
CA GLU A 207 -19.14 12.03 -7.14
C GLU A 207 -20.44 11.22 -7.37
N ASP A 208 -20.48 9.97 -6.90
CA ASP A 208 -21.57 9.03 -7.15
C ASP A 208 -22.52 8.96 -5.96
N ASN A 209 -23.44 9.92 -5.86
CA ASN A 209 -24.44 9.99 -4.78
C ASN A 209 -25.55 8.91 -4.87
N ALA A 210 -25.22 7.70 -5.36
CA ALA A 210 -26.12 6.56 -5.48
C ALA A 210 -25.89 5.54 -4.35
N GLY A 211 -26.91 4.71 -4.08
CA GLY A 211 -26.85 3.63 -3.09
C GLY A 211 -27.70 3.89 -1.83
N GLU A 212 -27.54 3.01 -0.84
CA GLU A 212 -28.31 3.05 0.41
C GLU A 212 -27.71 4.02 1.45
N ASN A 213 -26.43 4.37 1.32
CA ASN A 213 -25.74 5.31 2.19
C ASN A 213 -24.67 6.14 1.42
N PRO A 214 -25.12 7.01 0.50
CA PRO A 214 -24.24 7.98 -0.13
C PRO A 214 -23.77 9.04 0.88
N ASP A 215 -22.51 9.45 0.85
CA ASP A 215 -21.94 10.53 1.68
C ASP A 215 -22.35 10.54 3.18
N PRO A 216 -21.99 9.55 4.02
CA PRO A 216 -22.32 9.57 5.45
C PRO A 216 -21.74 10.77 6.21
N PHE A 217 -20.64 11.37 5.72
CA PHE A 217 -20.06 12.57 6.29
C PHE A 217 -20.99 13.79 6.23
N SER A 218 -21.80 13.88 5.18
CA SER A 218 -22.69 15.01 4.93
C SER A 218 -23.91 14.98 5.86
N LEU A 219 -24.33 16.14 6.34
CA LEU A 219 -25.58 16.29 7.09
C LEU A 219 -26.79 16.46 6.15
N GLU A 220 -26.56 16.61 4.85
CA GLU A 220 -27.62 16.61 3.83
C GLU A 220 -27.98 15.20 3.35
N ASN A 221 -27.25 14.18 3.79
CA ASN A 221 -27.52 12.79 3.47
C ASN A 221 -28.98 12.42 3.84
N LEU A 222 -29.71 11.88 2.86
CA LEU A 222 -31.11 11.50 3.02
C LEU A 222 -31.33 10.33 3.99
N ASN A 223 -30.27 9.54 4.24
CA ASN A 223 -30.28 8.47 5.22
C ASN A 223 -30.07 9.04 6.63
N THR A 224 -31.19 9.29 7.33
CA THR A 224 -31.19 9.91 8.66
C THR A 224 -30.46 9.13 9.74
N ASP A 225 -30.24 7.83 9.55
CA ASP A 225 -29.54 6.97 10.51
C ASP A 225 -28.01 7.10 10.40
N MET A 226 -27.52 7.54 9.23
CA MET A 226 -26.09 7.58 8.89
C MET A 226 -25.58 8.99 8.55
N GLN A 227 -26.46 9.99 8.44
CA GLN A 227 -26.08 11.39 8.23
C GLN A 227 -25.19 11.95 9.35
N GLY A 228 -24.21 12.78 8.98
CA GLY A 228 -23.32 13.46 9.93
C GLY A 228 -22.43 12.52 10.73
N VAL A 229 -22.00 11.41 10.11
CA VAL A 229 -21.11 10.44 10.72
C VAL A 229 -19.76 10.49 10.00
N VAL A 230 -18.69 10.62 10.77
CA VAL A 230 -17.34 10.44 10.24
C VAL A 230 -17.04 8.96 10.24
N ALA A 231 -17.17 8.32 9.08
CA ALA A 231 -16.91 6.89 8.91
C ALA A 231 -15.60 6.69 8.16
N LEU A 232 -14.47 6.81 8.88
CA LEU A 232 -13.14 6.79 8.26
C LEU A 232 -12.65 5.36 8.06
N ARG A 233 -12.09 5.09 6.87
CA ARG A 233 -11.39 3.86 6.53
C ARG A 233 -9.95 4.16 6.15
N ILE A 234 -9.02 3.36 6.68
CA ILE A 234 -7.60 3.41 6.32
C ILE A 234 -7.20 2.08 5.70
N HIS A 235 -6.57 2.14 4.54
CA HIS A 235 -6.05 1.00 3.80
C HIS A 235 -4.54 0.88 3.95
N TYR A 236 -4.08 -0.35 4.19
CA TYR A 236 -2.66 -0.69 4.17
C TYR A 236 -2.43 -1.92 3.30
N PRO A 237 -1.67 -1.83 2.19
CA PRO A 237 -1.35 -2.99 1.38
C PRO A 237 -0.27 -3.78 2.11
N ALA A 238 -0.64 -4.87 2.76
CA ALA A 238 0.30 -5.74 3.43
C ALA A 238 0.83 -6.80 2.46
N GLN A 239 2.14 -6.78 2.21
CA GLN A 239 2.82 -7.73 1.32
C GLN A 239 3.88 -8.50 2.10
N SER A 240 3.94 -9.82 1.87
CA SER A 240 4.93 -10.69 2.51
C SER A 240 6.22 -10.74 1.69
N ALA A 241 7.36 -10.56 2.37
CA ALA A 241 8.68 -10.80 1.78
C ALA A 241 9.09 -12.29 1.78
N TRP A 242 8.28 -13.18 2.38
CA TRP A 242 8.62 -14.60 2.62
C TRP A 242 7.65 -15.57 1.96
N LEU A 243 6.42 -15.15 1.72
CA LEU A 243 5.36 -16.01 1.18
C LEU A 243 5.06 -15.56 -0.25
N SER A 244 4.99 -16.52 -1.17
CA SER A 244 4.53 -16.31 -2.54
C SER A 244 3.02 -16.45 -2.67
N SER A 245 2.46 -15.78 -3.67
CA SER A 245 1.06 -15.88 -4.02
C SER A 245 0.83 -16.96 -5.09
N TYR A 246 -0.15 -17.82 -4.85
CA TYR A 246 -0.60 -18.88 -5.77
C TYR A 246 -2.10 -18.73 -6.02
N GLN A 247 -2.57 -19.29 -7.14
CA GLN A 247 -3.98 -19.25 -7.49
C GLN A 247 -4.81 -20.07 -6.49
N ASP A 248 -5.99 -19.57 -6.12
CA ASP A 248 -6.89 -20.31 -5.25
C ASP A 248 -7.69 -21.32 -6.08
N HIS A 249 -7.53 -22.61 -5.77
CA HIS A 249 -8.31 -23.71 -6.36
C HIS A 249 -9.34 -24.30 -5.39
N GLY A 250 -9.54 -23.65 -4.24
CA GLY A 250 -10.39 -24.13 -3.16
C GLY A 250 -9.62 -24.79 -2.02
N ALA A 251 -10.33 -25.04 -0.93
CA ALA A 251 -9.74 -25.58 0.29
C ALA A 251 -9.08 -26.94 0.06
N PHE A 252 -7.82 -27.07 0.50
CA PHE A 252 -7.00 -28.29 0.41
C PHE A 252 -6.71 -28.78 -1.01
N VAL A 253 -6.96 -27.98 -2.04
CA VAL A 253 -6.53 -28.28 -3.41
C VAL A 253 -5.10 -27.76 -3.58
N PRO A 254 -4.11 -28.62 -3.88
CA PRO A 254 -2.74 -28.17 -4.12
C PRO A 254 -2.70 -27.18 -5.29
N ASN A 255 -2.04 -26.04 -5.07
CA ASN A 255 -1.92 -24.95 -6.05
C ASN A 255 -0.46 -24.55 -6.31
N GLY A 256 0.50 -25.34 -5.85
CA GLY A 256 1.93 -25.03 -5.97
C GLY A 256 2.44 -25.00 -7.42
N SER A 257 1.68 -25.55 -8.38
CA SER A 257 1.97 -25.49 -9.82
C SER A 257 1.48 -24.21 -10.49
N ASP A 258 0.63 -23.43 -9.83
CA ASP A 258 -0.12 -22.33 -10.45
C ASP A 258 0.17 -21.01 -9.72
N PRO A 259 1.40 -20.49 -9.82
CA PRO A 259 1.78 -19.24 -9.17
C PRO A 259 1.07 -18.04 -9.81
N ASN A 260 0.89 -17.00 -9.00
CA ASN A 260 0.47 -15.70 -9.51
C ASN A 260 1.70 -14.98 -10.09
N VAL A 261 1.90 -15.12 -11.41
CA VAL A 261 2.99 -14.45 -12.15
C VAL A 261 2.89 -12.93 -11.98
N ALA A 262 4.03 -12.28 -11.75
CA ALA A 262 4.12 -10.84 -11.62
C ALA A 262 4.19 -10.18 -13.00
N ASP A 263 3.05 -9.98 -13.65
CA ASP A 263 2.97 -9.33 -14.95
C ASP A 263 2.18 -8.02 -14.86
N ASP A 264 2.90 -6.90 -14.77
CA ASP A 264 2.31 -5.55 -14.74
C ASP A 264 1.70 -5.15 -16.10
N ALA A 265 2.13 -5.73 -17.22
CA ALA A 265 1.60 -5.40 -18.55
C ALA A 265 0.20 -6.01 -18.77
N ALA A 266 -0.12 -7.09 -18.06
CA ALA A 266 -1.42 -7.74 -18.12
C ALA A 266 -2.45 -7.20 -17.10
N VAL A 267 -2.06 -6.23 -16.24
CA VAL A 267 -2.97 -5.68 -15.22
C VAL A 267 -4.08 -4.86 -15.86
N GLY A 268 -5.34 -5.22 -15.56
CA GLY A 268 -6.53 -4.48 -15.96
C GLY A 268 -7.05 -3.60 -14.84
N ILE A 269 -7.43 -2.35 -15.14
CA ILE A 269 -8.00 -1.42 -14.15
C ILE A 269 -9.52 -1.41 -14.29
N ILE A 270 -10.24 -1.59 -13.17
CA ILE A 270 -11.71 -1.63 -13.16
C ILE A 270 -12.29 -0.21 -13.05
N ASN A 271 -11.76 0.61 -12.15
CA ASN A 271 -12.21 1.99 -11.87
C ASN A 271 -11.14 3.01 -12.25
N GLY A 272 -10.74 3.06 -13.53
CA GLY A 272 -9.66 3.93 -14.00
C GLY A 272 -9.87 5.43 -13.71
N ASN A 273 -11.13 5.86 -13.56
CA ASN A 273 -11.48 7.25 -13.23
C ASN A 273 -11.10 7.64 -11.80
N ASN A 274 -10.93 6.67 -10.88
CA ASN A 274 -10.54 6.94 -9.48
C ASN A 274 -9.02 7.07 -9.30
N GLN A 275 -8.25 7.05 -10.39
CA GLN A 275 -6.80 7.14 -10.32
C GLN A 275 -6.36 8.60 -10.08
N ALA A 276 -5.67 8.86 -8.98
CA ALA A 276 -5.28 10.21 -8.54
C ALA A 276 -4.18 10.88 -9.40
N GLY A 277 -3.74 10.23 -10.48
CA GLY A 277 -2.59 10.67 -11.25
C GLY A 277 -2.27 9.76 -12.43
N SER A 278 -1.08 9.91 -13.01
CA SER A 278 -0.53 9.02 -14.03
C SER A 278 0.40 7.99 -13.41
N LEU A 279 0.39 6.76 -13.94
CA LEU A 279 1.29 5.70 -13.50
C LEU A 279 2.74 6.04 -13.86
N ILE A 280 3.66 5.76 -12.94
CA ILE A 280 5.10 5.85 -13.18
C ILE A 280 5.56 4.51 -13.71
N GLU A 281 6.24 4.51 -14.85
CA GLU A 281 6.83 3.29 -15.40
C GLU A 281 7.96 2.81 -14.49
N ARG A 282 7.70 1.70 -13.80
CA ARG A 282 8.65 1.11 -12.85
C ARG A 282 8.77 -0.38 -13.15
N PRO A 283 9.90 -0.83 -13.71
CA PRO A 283 10.06 -2.24 -14.01
C PRO A 283 10.17 -3.07 -12.71
N LEU A 284 9.66 -4.29 -12.74
CA LEU A 284 9.72 -5.24 -11.61
C LEU A 284 11.15 -5.76 -11.38
N ILE A 285 11.95 -5.78 -12.45
CA ILE A 285 13.35 -6.18 -12.47
C ILE A 285 14.14 -5.02 -13.08
N GLN A 286 15.17 -4.59 -12.38
CA GLN A 286 16.10 -3.54 -12.81
C GLN A 286 17.50 -4.13 -12.97
N THR A 287 18.39 -3.45 -13.67
CA THR A 287 19.79 -3.83 -13.76
C THR A 287 20.63 -2.84 -12.97
N ASN A 288 21.43 -3.32 -12.02
CA ASN A 288 22.31 -2.45 -11.23
C ASN A 288 23.48 -1.93 -12.08
N SER A 289 24.27 -1.02 -11.51
CA SER A 289 25.45 -0.42 -12.17
C SER A 289 26.56 -1.42 -12.54
N VAL A 290 26.50 -2.66 -12.04
CA VAL A 290 27.43 -3.76 -12.32
C VAL A 290 26.87 -4.74 -13.35
N GLY A 291 25.64 -4.52 -13.84
CA GLY A 291 24.99 -5.37 -14.84
C GLY A 291 24.20 -6.54 -14.27
N GLU A 292 23.98 -6.61 -12.95
CA GLU A 292 23.21 -7.66 -12.30
C GLU A 292 21.73 -7.29 -12.20
N GLU A 293 20.86 -8.27 -12.41
CA GLU A 293 19.42 -8.09 -12.20
C GLU A 293 19.10 -7.97 -10.70
N ILE A 294 18.47 -6.86 -10.34
CA ILE A 294 17.97 -6.56 -9.01
C ILE A 294 16.45 -6.43 -9.06
N TYR A 295 15.79 -6.90 -8.02
CA TYR A 295 14.33 -6.84 -7.93
C TYR A 295 13.89 -5.51 -7.33
N ALA A 296 12.81 -4.93 -7.86
CA ALA A 296 12.21 -3.70 -7.34
C ALA A 296 11.62 -3.85 -5.92
N GLY A 297 11.59 -5.08 -5.39
CA GLY A 297 11.16 -5.40 -4.03
C GLY A 297 9.67 -5.74 -3.91
N THR A 298 9.24 -5.98 -2.68
CA THR A 298 7.88 -6.40 -2.36
C THR A 298 6.82 -5.35 -2.64
N TYR A 299 7.19 -4.07 -2.76
CA TYR A 299 6.27 -2.97 -3.10
C TYR A 299 6.64 -2.29 -4.43
N GLY A 300 7.50 -2.95 -5.22
CA GLY A 300 7.96 -2.45 -6.51
C GLY A 300 6.96 -2.67 -7.64
N GLY A 301 7.36 -2.28 -8.85
CA GLY A 301 6.52 -2.35 -10.04
C GLY A 301 5.63 -1.10 -10.22
N LYS A 302 5.07 -0.98 -11.42
CA LYS A 302 4.22 0.13 -11.87
C LYS A 302 3.00 0.31 -10.97
N TYR A 303 2.42 -0.80 -10.53
CA TYR A 303 1.25 -0.81 -9.66
C TYR A 303 1.60 -0.98 -8.18
N GLY A 304 2.87 -1.10 -7.79
CA GLY A 304 3.25 -1.42 -6.40
C GLY A 304 2.78 -2.81 -5.94
N LEU A 305 2.48 -3.73 -6.87
CA LEU A 305 2.07 -5.11 -6.62
C LEU A 305 3.24 -6.06 -6.33
N GLY A 306 4.47 -5.56 -6.51
CA GLY A 306 5.70 -6.22 -6.11
C GLY A 306 6.05 -7.48 -6.87
N ILE A 307 7.23 -8.00 -6.52
CA ILE A 307 7.76 -9.30 -6.92
C ILE A 307 8.43 -9.94 -5.70
N HIS A 308 8.26 -11.25 -5.52
CA HIS A 308 8.95 -11.99 -4.48
C HIS A 308 10.35 -12.36 -4.95
N GLY A 309 11.36 -11.62 -4.48
CA GLY A 309 12.75 -11.72 -4.97
C GLY A 309 13.43 -13.08 -4.79
N ALA A 310 12.91 -13.97 -3.94
CA ALA A 310 13.44 -15.33 -3.78
C ALA A 310 12.87 -16.34 -4.82
N MET A 311 11.79 -15.98 -5.52
CA MET A 311 10.99 -16.88 -6.35
C MET A 311 10.85 -16.31 -7.77
N THR A 312 11.98 -16.20 -8.45
CA THR A 312 12.13 -15.50 -9.74
C THR A 312 12.68 -16.41 -10.85
N SER A 313 12.80 -17.70 -10.56
CA SER A 313 13.28 -18.69 -11.53
C SER A 313 12.35 -18.71 -12.76
N PRO A 314 12.90 -18.52 -13.99
CA PRO A 314 12.12 -18.60 -15.22
C PRO A 314 11.41 -19.95 -15.39
N GLU A 315 11.95 -21.02 -14.81
CA GLU A 315 11.34 -22.36 -14.80
C GLU A 315 10.03 -22.42 -13.98
N LEU A 316 9.77 -21.46 -13.09
CA LEU A 316 8.54 -21.39 -12.30
C LEU A 316 7.43 -20.58 -12.98
N THR A 317 7.76 -19.65 -13.87
CA THR A 317 6.79 -18.69 -14.43
C THR A 317 6.75 -18.65 -15.96
N ASP A 318 7.56 -19.47 -16.64
CA ASP A 318 7.74 -19.54 -18.11
C ASP A 318 8.12 -18.20 -18.80
N SER A 319 8.19 -17.11 -18.04
CA SER A 319 8.30 -15.72 -18.52
C SER A 319 9.48 -14.98 -17.91
N GLY A 320 10.19 -15.58 -16.93
CA GLY A 320 11.32 -14.96 -16.23
C GLY A 320 10.93 -13.81 -15.29
N VAL A 321 9.68 -13.35 -15.36
CA VAL A 321 9.12 -12.37 -14.42
C VAL A 321 8.58 -13.18 -13.25
N GLY A 322 9.19 -13.02 -12.07
CA GLY A 322 8.97 -13.88 -10.91
C GLY A 322 7.54 -13.87 -10.35
N ILE A 323 7.38 -14.45 -9.16
CA ILE A 323 6.05 -14.64 -8.55
C ILE A 323 5.66 -13.42 -7.71
N ARG A 324 4.37 -13.06 -7.71
CA ARG A 324 3.82 -12.04 -6.80
C ARG A 324 4.00 -12.45 -5.33
N PRO A 325 4.32 -11.52 -4.42
CA PRO A 325 4.27 -11.81 -2.99
C PRO A 325 2.84 -12.10 -2.53
N TYR A 326 2.69 -12.91 -1.49
CA TYR A 326 1.42 -13.07 -0.79
C TYR A 326 1.01 -11.72 -0.21
N ARG A 327 -0.19 -11.26 -0.57
CA ARG A 327 -0.66 -9.92 -0.26
C ARG A 327 -2.10 -9.91 0.23
N ARG A 328 -2.39 -8.99 1.14
CA ARG A 328 -3.74 -8.65 1.61
C ARG A 328 -3.78 -7.14 1.83
N VAL A 329 -4.94 -6.53 1.62
CA VAL A 329 -5.16 -5.15 2.07
C VAL A 329 -5.76 -5.23 3.46
N LEU A 330 -5.01 -4.76 4.45
CA LEU A 330 -5.51 -4.59 5.80
C LEU A 330 -6.31 -3.31 5.83
N VAL A 331 -7.50 -3.40 6.41
CA VAL A 331 -8.43 -2.29 6.47
C VAL A 331 -8.79 -2.08 7.92
N SER A 332 -8.78 -0.82 8.35
CA SER A 332 -9.29 -0.44 9.66
C SER A 332 -10.28 0.70 9.52
N HIS A 333 -11.24 0.70 10.44
CA HIS A 333 -12.38 1.59 10.44
C HIS A 333 -12.51 2.27 11.79
N ALA A 334 -12.98 3.50 11.77
CA ALA A 334 -13.42 4.22 12.95
C ALA A 334 -14.64 5.08 12.61
N ILE A 335 -15.63 5.06 13.50
CA ILE A 335 -16.91 5.72 13.28
C ILE A 335 -17.16 6.65 14.46
N PHE A 336 -17.29 7.94 14.17
CA PHE A 336 -17.59 8.99 15.16
C PHE A 336 -18.74 9.86 14.67
N ARG A 337 -19.54 10.39 15.60
CA ARG A 337 -20.55 11.39 15.24
C ARG A 337 -19.87 12.73 15.03
N ARG A 338 -20.18 13.37 13.91
CA ARG A 338 -19.70 14.71 13.60
C ARG A 338 -20.38 15.74 14.50
N GLU A 339 -19.58 16.62 15.07
CA GLU A 339 -20.06 17.75 15.87
C GLU A 339 -20.37 18.93 14.95
N VAL A 340 -21.55 19.53 15.12
CA VAL A 340 -21.94 20.72 14.37
C VAL A 340 -21.68 21.95 15.22
N PHE A 341 -20.72 22.76 14.80
CA PHE A 341 -20.40 24.01 15.45
C PHE A 341 -21.30 25.11 14.88
N THR A 342 -22.39 25.40 15.57
CA THR A 342 -23.17 26.61 15.24
C THR A 342 -22.34 27.82 15.62
N SER A 343 -22.17 28.78 14.71
CA SER A 343 -21.57 30.08 15.03
C SER A 343 -22.51 30.86 15.96
N SER A 344 -22.50 30.57 17.26
CA SER A 344 -23.00 31.49 18.26
C SER A 344 -21.86 32.44 18.61
N SER A 345 -21.81 33.60 17.93
CA SER A 345 -21.19 34.80 18.53
C SER A 345 -22.00 35.18 19.79
N PRO A 346 -21.34 35.64 20.86
CA PRO A 346 -20.64 36.93 20.89
C PRO A 346 -19.12 36.86 20.89
#